data_AF-N9DPL6-F1
#
_entry.id   AF-N9DPL6-F1
#
_cell.length_a   1.000
_cell.length_b   1.000
_cell.length_c   1.000
_cell.angle_alpha   90.00
_cell.angle_beta   90.00
_cell.angle_gamma   90.00
#
_symmetry.space_group_name_H-M   'P 1'
#
loop_
_entity.id
_entity.type
_entity.pdbx_description
1 polymer ?
#
loop_
_entity_poly.entity_id
_entity_poly.type
_entity_poly.pdbx_seq_one_letter_code
_entity_poly.pdbx_strand_id
1 'polypeptide(L)'
;MRMTLKMLTLSLVSASGLFMTHAFAASKDAASHEQNIEVTQQQVSKEELAAIYVLSDICPSLIKTDAAFDKGFNHLLKDYMPNDKNPKEALKTLAKQKDFQRALKEAKADAKKAGDTENTAICNDISRYGA
;
A
#
# COMPACT_ATOMS: atom_id res chain seq x y z
N MET A 1 -62.11 23.85 20.04
CA MET A 1 -62.20 24.19 18.61
C MET A 1 -61.56 23.06 17.81
N ARG A 2 -62.25 22.57 16.78
CA ARG A 2 -62.02 21.28 16.11
C ARG A 2 -60.80 21.33 15.19
N MET A 3 -59.83 20.43 15.37
CA MET A 3 -58.79 20.18 14.35
C MET A 3 -59.21 18.92 13.58
N THR A 4 -59.68 19.12 12.34
CA THR A 4 -60.16 18.05 11.46
C THR A 4 -59.02 17.30 10.80
N LEU A 5 -59.04 15.99 11.01
CA LEU A 5 -58.31 14.94 10.31
C LEU A 5 -58.61 14.97 8.80
N LYS A 6 -57.58 14.89 7.95
CA LYS A 6 -57.70 14.49 6.55
C LYS A 6 -56.60 13.48 6.23
N MET A 7 -57.01 12.21 6.24
CA MET A 7 -56.30 11.07 5.70
C MET A 7 -56.14 11.24 4.19
N LEU A 8 -54.94 11.05 3.67
CA LEU A 8 -54.70 10.82 2.25
C LEU A 8 -53.78 9.60 2.13
N THR A 9 -54.44 8.45 2.07
CA THR A 9 -53.88 7.16 1.65
C THR A 9 -53.55 7.23 0.17
N LEU A 10 -52.28 7.01 -0.20
CA LEU A 10 -51.89 6.67 -1.57
C LEU A 10 -51.37 5.24 -1.58
N SER A 11 -52.16 4.38 -2.22
CA SER A 11 -51.95 2.95 -2.33
C SER A 11 -51.01 2.58 -3.48
N LEU A 12 -50.18 1.57 -3.20
CA LEU A 12 -49.85 0.39 -4.00
C LEU A 12 -49.02 0.47 -5.31
N VAL A 13 -48.05 -0.46 -5.35
CA VAL A 13 -47.55 -1.28 -6.49
C VAL A 13 -46.47 -0.63 -7.36
N SER A 14 -45.24 -1.16 -7.34
CA SER A 14 -44.87 -2.38 -8.07
C SER A 14 -43.45 -2.83 -7.75
N ALA A 15 -43.26 -4.14 -7.67
CA ALA A 15 -41.99 -4.82 -7.53
C ALA A 15 -41.13 -4.65 -8.79
N SER A 16 -39.81 -4.53 -8.64
CA SER A 16 -38.78 -5.24 -9.42
C SER A 16 -37.40 -4.63 -9.17
N GLY A 17 -36.46 -5.48 -8.77
CA GLY A 17 -35.07 -5.12 -8.56
C GLY A 17 -34.41 -6.13 -7.63
N LEU A 18 -34.32 -7.38 -8.09
CA LEU A 18 -33.48 -8.40 -7.48
C LEU A 18 -32.07 -7.80 -7.33
N PHE A 19 -31.65 -7.59 -6.08
CA PHE A 19 -30.24 -7.40 -5.78
C PHE A 19 -29.53 -8.69 -6.19
N MET A 20 -28.89 -8.67 -7.36
CA MET A 20 -27.89 -9.67 -7.72
C MET A 20 -26.71 -9.47 -6.78
N THR A 21 -26.74 -10.18 -5.66
CA THR A 21 -25.53 -10.58 -4.95
C THR A 21 -24.65 -11.29 -5.96
N HIS A 22 -23.52 -10.66 -6.29
CA HIS A 22 -22.47 -11.32 -7.07
C HIS A 22 -21.86 -12.39 -6.15
N ALA A 23 -22.49 -13.56 -6.11
CA ALA A 23 -21.84 -14.77 -5.66
C ALA A 23 -20.74 -15.07 -6.68
N PHE A 24 -19.48 -14.95 -6.26
CA PHE A 24 -18.37 -15.53 -6.99
C PHE A 24 -18.65 -17.02 -7.14
N ALA A 25 -19.02 -17.43 -8.36
CA ALA A 25 -19.07 -18.82 -8.76
C ALA A 25 -17.64 -19.33 -8.79
N ALA A 26 -17.19 -19.89 -7.67
CA ALA A 26 -16.08 -20.82 -7.64
C ALA A 26 -16.52 -22.06 -8.43
N SER A 27 -16.10 -22.13 -9.70
CA SER A 27 -16.16 -23.35 -10.49
C SER A 27 -15.42 -24.43 -9.71
N LYS A 28 -16.18 -25.44 -9.26
CA LYS A 28 -15.64 -26.66 -8.68
C LYS A 28 -14.91 -27.44 -9.78
N ASP A 29 -13.61 -27.22 -9.90
CA ASP A 29 -12.71 -28.32 -10.21
C ASP A 29 -12.27 -28.90 -8.87
N ALA A 30 -12.90 -30.02 -8.51
CA ALA A 30 -12.59 -30.78 -7.33
C ALA A 30 -11.25 -31.51 -7.54
N ALA A 31 -10.16 -30.88 -7.10
CA ALA A 31 -8.98 -31.58 -6.61
C ALA A 31 -8.72 -31.08 -5.19
N SER A 32 -8.98 -31.96 -4.24
CA SER A 32 -8.69 -31.80 -2.83
C SER A 32 -7.21 -31.44 -2.61
N HIS A 33 -6.94 -30.18 -2.27
CA HIS A 33 -5.77 -29.83 -1.49
C HIS A 33 -6.25 -29.24 -0.18
N GLU A 34 -6.25 -30.12 0.81
CA GLU A 34 -5.83 -29.89 2.19
C GLU A 34 -5.40 -28.44 2.47
N GLN A 35 -6.11 -27.81 3.41
CA GLN A 35 -5.82 -26.45 3.91
C GLN A 35 -4.44 -26.40 4.56
N ASN A 36 -3.39 -26.36 3.75
CA ASN A 36 -2.15 -25.73 4.11
C ASN A 36 -2.37 -24.25 3.84
N ILE A 37 -2.72 -23.49 4.88
CA ILE A 37 -2.49 -22.04 4.88
C ILE A 37 -0.96 -21.90 4.87
N GLU A 38 -0.37 -22.10 3.70
CA GLU A 38 1.00 -21.69 3.45
C GLU A 38 0.99 -20.18 3.65
N VAL A 39 1.55 -19.74 4.77
CA VAL A 39 1.94 -18.35 4.97
C VAL A 39 2.96 -18.08 3.87
N THR A 40 2.49 -17.68 2.69
CA THR A 40 3.35 -17.33 1.59
C THR A 40 4.22 -16.19 2.10
N GLN A 41 5.53 -16.44 2.23
CA GLN A 41 6.48 -15.37 2.46
C GLN A 41 6.27 -14.37 1.33
N GLN A 42 5.63 -13.24 1.63
CA GLN A 42 5.32 -12.22 0.62
C GLN A 42 6.65 -11.81 0.00
N GLN A 43 6.85 -12.14 -1.27
CA GLN A 43 8.01 -11.70 -2.00
C GLN A 43 7.92 -10.19 -2.14
N VAL A 44 8.93 -9.48 -1.64
CA VAL A 44 9.02 -8.03 -1.76
C VAL A 44 9.04 -7.65 -3.24
N SER A 45 8.12 -6.80 -3.63
CA SER A 45 7.94 -6.34 -5.01
C SER A 45 8.96 -5.25 -5.40
N LYS A 46 9.12 -5.01 -6.71
CA LYS A 46 9.98 -3.93 -7.20
C LYS A 46 9.41 -2.56 -6.87
N GLU A 47 8.09 -2.47 -6.82
CA GLU A 47 7.32 -1.28 -6.47
C GLU A 47 7.59 -0.85 -5.02
N GLU A 48 7.59 -1.80 -4.08
CA GLU A 48 7.94 -1.54 -2.68
C GLU A 48 9.40 -1.09 -2.53
N LEU A 49 10.34 -1.78 -3.18
CA LEU A 49 11.75 -1.38 -3.15
C LEU A 49 11.97 -0.02 -3.83
N ALA A 50 11.26 0.27 -4.91
CA ALA A 50 11.33 1.55 -5.59
C ALA A 50 10.82 2.69 -4.69
N ALA A 51 9.74 2.47 -3.95
CA ALA A 51 9.25 3.42 -2.96
C ALA A 51 10.32 3.71 -1.89
N ILE A 52 10.93 2.67 -1.32
CA ILE A 52 12.01 2.82 -0.33
C ILE A 52 13.21 3.58 -0.92
N TYR A 53 13.58 3.29 -2.17
CA TYR A 53 14.66 4.02 -2.84
C TYR A 53 14.32 5.51 -3.00
N VAL A 54 13.10 5.86 -3.41
CA VAL A 54 12.67 7.25 -3.55
C VAL A 54 12.70 8.00 -2.22
N LEU A 55 12.39 7.35 -1.10
CA LEU A 55 12.50 7.95 0.23
C LEU A 55 13.95 8.38 0.53
N SER A 56 14.96 7.61 0.10
CA SER A 56 16.37 8.01 0.25
C SER A 56 16.76 9.25 -0.54
N ASP A 57 16.02 9.56 -1.61
CA ASP A 57 16.26 10.71 -2.50
C ASP A 57 15.56 11.97 -1.97
N ILE A 58 14.31 11.85 -1.51
CA ILE A 58 13.50 13.01 -1.12
C ILE A 58 13.68 13.42 0.34
N CYS A 59 13.88 12.47 1.27
CA CYS A 59 13.94 12.77 2.70
C CYS A 59 15.05 13.77 3.10
N PRO A 60 16.26 13.75 2.50
CA PRO A 60 17.29 14.75 2.80
C PRO A 60 16.87 16.20 2.56
N SER A 61 15.90 16.45 1.68
CA SER A 61 15.36 17.79 1.43
C SER A 61 14.18 18.18 2.33
N LEU A 62 13.53 17.19 2.97
CA LEU A 62 12.29 17.38 3.71
C LEU A 62 12.51 17.42 5.23
N ILE A 63 13.51 16.69 5.72
CA ILE A 63 13.85 16.62 7.14
C ILE A 63 15.36 16.71 7.34
N LYS A 64 15.76 16.95 8.59
CA LYS A 64 17.15 16.73 9.00
C LYS A 64 17.42 15.23 9.01
N THR A 65 18.29 14.78 8.11
CA THR A 65 18.80 13.41 8.11
C THR A 65 20.01 13.35 9.05
N ASP A 66 19.90 12.55 10.10
CA ASP A 66 20.94 12.33 11.11
C ASP A 66 21.09 10.83 11.42
N ALA A 67 21.86 10.50 12.47
CA ALA A 67 22.11 9.12 12.84
C ALA A 67 20.83 8.31 13.13
N ALA A 68 19.75 8.96 13.58
CA ALA A 68 18.46 8.30 13.79
C ALA A 68 17.80 7.95 12.46
N PHE A 69 17.81 8.87 11.49
CA PHE A 69 17.37 8.58 10.13
C PHE A 69 18.17 7.46 9.49
N ASP A 70 19.51 7.52 9.56
CA ASP A 70 20.37 6.47 8.99
C ASP A 70 20.10 5.11 9.63
N LYS A 71 19.94 5.06 10.96
CA LYS A 71 19.59 3.83 11.69
C LYS A 71 18.24 3.30 11.18
N GLY A 72 17.20 4.12 11.22
CA GLY A 72 15.85 3.67 10.86
C GLY A 72 15.70 3.28 9.39
N PHE A 73 16.37 4.01 8.49
CA PHE A 73 16.42 3.64 7.08
C PHE A 73 17.15 2.30 6.86
N ASN A 74 18.23 2.03 7.61
CA ASN A 74 18.91 0.73 7.54
C ASN A 74 18.05 -0.42 8.10
N HIS A 75 17.28 -0.19 9.17
CA HIS A 75 16.30 -1.16 9.66
C HIS A 75 15.21 -1.44 8.61
N LEU A 76 14.64 -0.40 8.01
CA LEU A 76 13.65 -0.52 6.94
C LEU A 76 14.21 -1.36 5.78
N LEU A 77 15.42 -1.06 5.32
CA LEU A 77 16.06 -1.84 4.26
C LEU A 77 16.28 -3.30 4.67
N LYS A 78 16.57 -3.58 5.95
CA LYS A 78 16.78 -4.96 6.42
C LYS A 78 15.47 -5.76 6.45
N ASP A 79 14.35 -5.12 6.77
CA ASP A 79 13.04 -5.78 6.78
C ASP A 79 12.56 -6.13 5.36
N TYR A 80 12.89 -5.28 4.38
CA TYR A 80 12.53 -5.51 2.98
C TYR A 80 13.59 -6.29 2.17
N MET A 81 14.82 -6.41 2.68
CA MET A 81 15.89 -7.19 2.05
C MET A 81 16.66 -8.02 3.10
N PRO A 82 15.98 -8.93 3.85
CA PRO A 82 16.55 -9.59 5.03
C PRO A 82 17.72 -10.52 4.70
N ASN A 83 17.74 -11.07 3.50
CA ASN A 83 18.79 -11.99 3.05
C ASN A 83 20.00 -11.26 2.43
N ASP A 84 19.90 -9.96 2.20
CA ASP A 84 20.98 -9.20 1.59
C ASP A 84 22.01 -8.77 2.65
N LYS A 85 23.29 -8.88 2.30
CA LYS A 85 24.40 -8.50 3.19
C LYS A 85 24.58 -6.99 3.23
N ASN A 86 24.26 -6.32 2.13
CA ASN A 86 24.30 -4.86 2.04
C ASN A 86 23.05 -4.35 1.30
N PRO A 87 21.88 -4.36 1.97
CA PRO A 87 20.60 -3.94 1.38
C PRO A 87 20.66 -2.58 0.68
N LYS A 88 21.40 -1.61 1.24
CA LYS A 88 21.52 -0.26 0.69
C LYS A 88 22.19 -0.26 -0.68
N GLU A 89 23.31 -0.97 -0.83
CA GLU A 89 24.01 -1.06 -2.11
C GLU A 89 23.27 -1.95 -3.11
N ALA A 90 22.62 -3.02 -2.64
CA ALA A 90 21.77 -3.86 -3.46
C ALA A 90 20.60 -3.06 -4.06
N LEU A 91 19.90 -2.27 -3.24
CA LEU A 91 18.82 -1.40 -3.69
C LEU A 91 19.31 -0.34 -4.68
N LYS A 92 20.47 0.28 -4.43
CA LYS A 92 21.11 1.22 -5.37
C LYS A 92 21.46 0.57 -6.70
N THR A 93 21.82 -0.71 -6.69
CA THR A 93 22.08 -1.49 -7.90
C THR A 93 20.79 -1.81 -8.65
N LEU A 94 19.74 -2.24 -7.94
CA LEU A 94 18.40 -2.47 -8.50
C LEU A 94 17.86 -1.21 -9.19
N ALA A 95 18.02 -0.04 -8.55
CA ALA A 95 17.58 1.25 -9.09
C ALA A 95 18.19 1.63 -10.45
N LYS A 96 19.27 0.97 -10.88
CA LYS A 96 19.91 1.16 -12.19
C LYS A 96 19.45 0.14 -13.24
N GLN A 97 18.78 -0.93 -12.84
CA GLN A 97 18.35 -1.98 -13.76
C GLN A 97 17.17 -1.51 -14.62
N LYS A 98 17.14 -1.95 -15.88
CA LYS A 98 16.14 -1.52 -16.88
C LYS A 98 14.72 -1.93 -16.48
N ASP A 99 14.58 -3.12 -15.94
CA ASP A 99 13.32 -3.72 -15.49
C ASP A 99 12.85 -3.21 -14.11
N PHE A 100 13.64 -2.36 -13.45
CA PHE A 100 13.27 -1.63 -12.23
C PHE A 100 12.78 -0.21 -12.53
N GLN A 101 13.12 0.35 -13.70
CA GLN A 101 12.81 1.74 -14.05
C GLN A 101 11.32 2.06 -14.08
N ARG A 102 10.46 1.09 -14.40
CA ARG A 102 9.00 1.29 -14.38
C ARG A 102 8.53 1.60 -12.96
N ALA A 103 8.84 0.71 -12.02
CA ALA A 103 8.53 0.88 -10.60
C ALA A 103 9.15 2.17 -10.02
N LEU A 104 10.40 2.47 -10.39
CA LEU A 104 11.07 3.70 -9.95
C LEU A 104 10.35 4.97 -10.45
N LYS A 105 9.88 4.98 -11.69
CA LYS A 105 9.13 6.11 -12.25
C LYS A 105 7.79 6.30 -11.54
N GLU A 106 7.09 5.20 -11.27
CA GLU A 106 5.82 5.20 -10.55
C GLU A 106 6.00 5.72 -9.12
N ALA A 107 6.94 5.16 -8.36
CA ALA A 107 7.26 5.61 -7.00
C ALA A 107 7.62 7.11 -6.93
N LYS A 108 8.36 7.63 -7.92
CA LYS A 108 8.66 9.07 -8.01
C LYS A 108 7.41 9.91 -8.29
N ALA A 109 6.53 9.43 -9.15
CA ALA A 109 5.27 10.11 -9.45
C ALA A 109 4.35 10.12 -8.22
N ASP A 110 4.29 9.02 -7.48
CA ASP A 110 3.50 8.89 -6.26
C ASP A 110 4.02 9.79 -5.15
N ALA A 111 5.33 9.79 -4.89
CA ALA A 111 5.95 10.73 -3.95
C ALA A 111 5.65 12.19 -4.34
N LYS A 112 5.76 12.54 -5.62
CA LYS A 112 5.41 13.89 -6.09
C LYS A 112 3.93 14.23 -5.87
N LYS A 113 3.04 13.26 -6.06
CA LYS A 113 1.59 13.43 -5.88
C LYS A 113 1.20 13.58 -4.41
N ALA A 114 1.86 12.84 -3.51
CA ALA A 114 1.70 12.95 -2.06
C ALA A 114 2.10 14.34 -1.55
N GLY A 115 3.17 14.89 -2.11
CA GLY A 115 3.66 16.24 -1.78
C GLY A 115 4.41 16.29 -0.46
N ASP A 116 4.99 17.45 -0.17
CA ASP A 116 6.00 17.61 0.87
C ASP A 116 5.46 17.29 2.28
N THR A 117 4.21 17.64 2.58
CA THR A 117 3.61 17.36 3.89
C THR A 117 3.55 15.87 4.20
N GLU A 118 3.03 15.07 3.26
CA GLU A 118 2.89 13.63 3.43
C GLU A 118 4.26 12.93 3.42
N ASN A 119 5.14 13.30 2.48
CA ASN A 119 6.49 12.76 2.43
C ASN A 119 7.29 13.12 3.70
N THR A 120 7.13 14.32 4.26
CA THR A 120 7.79 14.73 5.51
C THR A 120 7.35 13.84 6.68
N ALA A 121 6.07 13.50 6.76
CA ALA A 121 5.58 12.58 7.79
C ALA A 121 6.25 11.20 7.66
N ILE A 122 6.28 10.64 6.46
CA ILE A 122 6.94 9.35 6.17
C ILE A 122 8.43 9.40 6.50
N CYS A 123 9.13 10.47 6.12
CA CYS A 123 10.55 10.64 6.43
C CYS A 123 10.81 10.70 7.94
N ASN A 124 9.94 11.37 8.70
CA ASN A 124 10.02 11.38 10.16
C ASN A 124 9.73 10.00 10.77
N ASP A 125 8.84 9.22 10.17
CA ASP A 125 8.58 7.83 10.58
C ASP A 125 9.80 6.95 10.36
N ILE A 126 10.52 7.13 9.23
CA ILE A 126 11.81 6.47 9.00
C ILE A 126 12.79 6.79 10.12
N SER A 127 12.92 8.05 10.55
CA SER A 127 13.81 8.42 11.67
C SER A 127 13.48 7.75 13.00
N ARG A 128 12.25 7.24 13.15
CA ARG A 128 11.78 6.52 14.34
C ARG A 128 11.68 5.01 14.12
N TYR A 129 12.00 4.53 12.93
CA TYR A 129 11.84 3.13 12.57
C TYR A 129 12.88 2.26 13.27
N GLY A 130 12.45 1.20 13.95
CA GLY A 130 13.34 0.33 14.74
C GLY A 130 14.05 1.06 15.90
N ALA A 131 13.53 2.20 16.34
CA ALA A 131 13.99 2.93 17.52
C ALA A 131 13.50 2.26 18.81
#